data_AF-A0A5S5CAA1-F1
#
_entry.id   AF-A0A5S5CAA1-F1
#
_cell.length_a   1.000
_cell.length_b   1.000
_cell.length_c   1.000
_cell.angle_alpha   90.00
_cell.angle_beta   90.00
_cell.angle_gamma   90.00
#
_symmetry.space_group_name_H-M   'P 1'
#
loop_
_entity.id
_entity.type
_entity.pdbx_description
1 polymer ?
#
loop_
_entity_poly.entity_id
_entity_poly.type
_entity_poly.pdbx_seq_one_letter_code
_entity_poly.pdbx_strand_id
1 'polypeptide(L)' 'MRKIIDVQDDLIPKLKLIAAIENSSVKKVIEEAVAFYIDYKRENRLQQLSAEQKEDLAFMFLLKDIEVTETITKEELFNS' A
#
# COMPACT_ATOMS: atom_id res chain seq x y z
N MET A 1 8.72 12.92 12.00
CA MET A 1 10.10 12.48 12.31
C MET A 1 11.03 12.93 11.20
N ARG A 2 12.25 13.41 11.50
CA ARG A 2 13.25 13.67 10.46
C ARG A 2 14.01 12.37 10.16
N LYS A 3 14.18 12.05 8.88
CA LYS A 3 14.99 10.92 8.40
C LYS A 3 16.07 11.49 7.49
N ILE A 4 17.31 11.06 7.68
CA ILE A 4 18.43 11.40 6.80
C ILE A 4 18.50 10.28 5.77
N ILE A 5 18.44 10.64 4.49
CA ILE A 5 18.50 9.70 3.37
C ILE A 5 19.74 10.08 2.57
N ASP A 6 20.64 9.11 2.42
CA ASP A 6 21.80 9.26 1.56
C ASP A 6 21.41 8.94 0.13
N VAL A 7 21.78 9.80 -0.81
CA VAL A 7 21.44 9.67 -2.23
C VAL A 7 22.71 9.83 -3.06
N GLN A 8 22.77 9.12 -4.18
CA GLN A 8 23.90 9.25 -5.10
C GLN A 8 24.01 10.68 -5.63
N ASP A 9 25.24 11.18 -5.75
CA ASP A 9 25.53 12.55 -6.16
C ASP A 9 24.98 12.88 -7.56
N ASP A 10 24.90 11.89 -8.45
CA ASP A 10 24.38 12.03 -9.81
C ASP A 10 22.84 12.19 -9.83
N LEU A 11 22.15 11.77 -8.77
CA LEU A 11 20.70 11.88 -8.63
C LEU A 11 20.29 13.29 -8.18
N ILE A 12 21.13 13.97 -7.41
CA ILE A 12 20.88 15.33 -6.89
C ILE A 12 20.51 16.34 -7.99
N PRO A 13 21.25 16.48 -9.11
CA PRO A 13 20.89 17.45 -10.15
C PRO A 13 19.55 17.11 -10.83
N LYS A 14 19.24 15.82 -11.03
CA LYS A 14 17.98 15.37 -11.61
C LYS A 14 16.79 15.69 -10.69
N LEU A 15 16.95 15.42 -9.40
CA LEU A 15 15.96 15.75 -8.36
C LEU A 15 15.69 17.25 -8.28
N LYS A 16 16.74 18.08 -8.32
CA LYS A 16 16.60 19.55 -8.32
C LYS A 16 15.89 20.06 -9.58
N LEU A 17 16.18 19.47 -10.73
CA LEU A 17 15.51 19.83 -11.99
C LEU A 17 14.02 19.52 -11.92
N ILE A 18 13.64 18.32 -11.47
CA ILE A 18 12.23 17.92 -11.32
C ILE A 18 11.53 18.84 -10.31
N ALA A 19 12.16 19.09 -9.15
CA ALA A 19 11.62 20.00 -8.14
C ALA A 19 11.39 21.42 -8.70
N ALA A 20 12.29 21.92 -9.55
CA ALA A 20 12.15 23.22 -10.19
C ALA A 20 11.01 23.24 -11.23
N ILE A 21 10.85 22.17 -12.01
CA ILE A 21 9.76 22.03 -13.00
C ILE A 21 8.40 21.98 -12.30
N GLU A 22 8.31 21.25 -11.20
CA GLU A 22 7.07 21.05 -10.44
C GLU A 22 6.79 22.17 -9.42
N ASN A 23 7.62 23.22 -9.38
CA ASN A 23 7.57 24.29 -8.37
C ASN A 23 7.45 23.74 -6.93
N SER A 24 8.23 22.70 -6.64
CA SER A 24 8.13 21.90 -5.44
C SER A 24 9.50 21.81 -4.73
N SER A 25 9.51 21.28 -3.51
CA SER A 25 10.77 21.05 -2.79
C SER A 25 11.32 19.67 -3.12
N VAL A 26 12.65 19.52 -3.17
CA VAL A 26 13.32 18.22 -3.37
C VAL A 26 12.78 17.16 -2.39
N LYS A 27 12.49 17.56 -1.15
CA LYS A 27 11.86 16.69 -0.15
C LYS A 27 10.51 16.15 -0.61
N LYS A 28 9.65 17.03 -1.15
CA LYS A 28 8.30 16.67 -1.61
C LYS A 28 8.37 15.71 -2.80
N VAL A 29 9.26 15.98 -3.76
CA VAL A 29 9.53 15.07 -4.90
C VAL A 29 9.94 13.68 -4.42
N ILE A 30 10.80 13.60 -3.39
CA ILE A 30 11.22 12.29 -2.83
C ILE A 30 10.05 11.58 -2.15
N GLU A 31 9.24 12.28 -1.36
CA GLU A 31 8.07 11.70 -0.70
C GLU A 31 7.07 11.14 -1.71
N GLU A 32 6.79 11.89 -2.78
CA GLU A 32 5.91 11.46 -3.88
C GLU A 32 6.49 10.27 -4.66
N ALA A 33 7.79 10.29 -4.97
CA ALA A 33 8.45 9.18 -5.67
C ALA A 33 8.42 7.88 -4.84
N VAL A 34 8.61 7.98 -3.53
CA VAL A 34 8.54 6.81 -2.62
C VAL A 34 7.11 6.28 -2.53
N ALA A 35 6.12 7.16 -2.38
CA ALA A 35 4.71 6.77 -2.35
C ALA A 35 4.31 6.04 -3.64
N PHE A 36 4.64 6.65 -4.79
CA PHE A 36 4.40 6.07 -6.11
C PHE A 36 5.07 4.69 -6.26
N TYR A 37 6.32 4.53 -5.84
CA TYR A 37 7.03 3.25 -5.94
C TYR A 37 6.37 2.16 -5.09
N ILE A 38 5.90 2.49 -3.88
CA ILE A 38 5.20 1.55 -3.00
C ILE A 38 3.89 1.08 -3.65
N ASP A 39 3.10 2.03 -4.19
CA ASP A 39 1.83 1.72 -4.83
C ASP A 39 2.02 0.90 -6.11
N TYR A 40 2.98 1.30 -6.95
CA TYR A 40 3.38 0.55 -8.13
C TYR A 40 3.81 -0.88 -7.77
N LYS A 41 4.59 -1.07 -6.70
CA LYS A 41 5.00 -2.41 -6.25
C LYS A 41 3.83 -3.23 -5.71
N ARG A 42 2.87 -2.62 -5.02
CA ARG A 42 1.64 -3.29 -4.58
C ARG A 42 0.83 -3.79 -5.78
N GLU A 43 0.62 -2.93 -6.76
CA GLU A 43 -0.16 -3.26 -7.95
C GLU A 43 0.52 -4.36 -8.77
N ASN A 44 1.84 -4.27 -9.01
CA ASN A 44 2.58 -5.32 -9.69
C ASN A 44 2.52 -6.65 -8.95
N ARG A 45 2.61 -6.63 -7.61
CA ARG A 45 2.51 -7.86 -6.82
C ARG A 45 1.12 -8.49 -6.97
N LEU A 46 0.05 -7.69 -6.98
CA LEU A 46 -1.31 -8.19 -7.21
C LEU A 46 -1.47 -8.74 -8.63
N GLN A 47 -0.87 -8.10 -9.64
CA GLN A 47 -0.95 -8.57 -11.02
C GLN A 47 -0.16 -9.86 -11.26
N GLN A 48 0.96 -10.06 -10.54
CA GLN A 48 1.81 -11.25 -10.63
C GLN A 48 1.25 -12.50 -9.93
N LEU A 49 0.17 -12.39 -9.16
CA LEU A 49 -0.50 -13.55 -8.56
C LEU A 49 -1.18 -14.40 -9.63
N SER A 50 -1.10 -15.74 -9.49
CA SER A 50 -1.89 -16.66 -10.30
C SER A 50 -3.40 -16.48 -10.02
N ALA A 51 -4.26 -17.01 -10.90
CA ALA A 51 -5.71 -16.93 -10.73
C ALA A 51 -6.17 -17.51 -9.37
N GLU A 52 -5.66 -18.69 -9.01
CA GLU A 52 -5.92 -19.36 -7.74
C GLU A 52 -5.48 -18.51 -6.54
N GLN A 53 -4.30 -17.89 -6.61
CA GLN A 53 -3.81 -17.00 -5.55
C GLN A 53 -4.61 -15.71 -5.41
N LYS A 54 -5.22 -15.20 -6.49
CA LYS A 54 -6.13 -14.06 -6.44
C LYS A 54 -7.47 -14.44 -5.82
N GLU A 55 -7.97 -15.63 -6.10
CA GLU A 55 -9.19 -16.17 -5.51
C GLU A 55 -9.02 -16.39 -4.00
N ASP A 56 -7.91 -16.98 -3.55
CA ASP A 56 -7.59 -17.14 -2.14
C ASP A 56 -7.53 -15.78 -1.41
N LEU A 57 -6.89 -14.78 -2.04
CA LEU A 57 -6.73 -13.45 -1.47
C LEU A 57 -8.07 -12.69 -1.44
N ALA A 58 -8.93 -12.89 -2.45
CA ALA A 58 -10.31 -12.39 -2.44
C ALA A 58 -11.15 -13.05 -1.34
N PHE A 59 -11.01 -14.36 -1.16
CA PHE A 59 -11.67 -15.11 -0.09
C PHE A 59 -11.23 -14.60 1.29
N MET A 60 -9.93 -14.36 1.48
CA MET A 60 -9.40 -13.76 2.72
C MET A 60 -9.98 -12.36 3.01
N PHE A 61 -10.17 -11.53 1.98
CA PHE A 61 -10.81 -10.23 2.17
C PHE A 61 -12.28 -10.36 2.56
N LEU A 62 -13.03 -11.27 1.92
CA LEU A 62 -14.42 -11.56 2.30
C LEU A 62 -14.51 -12.03 3.77
N LEU A 63 -13.59 -12.88 4.22
CA LEU A 63 -13.53 -13.32 5.62
C LEU A 63 -13.20 -12.19 6.59
N LYS A 64 -12.42 -11.19 6.17
CA LYS A 64 -12.03 -10.06 7.01
C LYS A 64 -13.16 -9.03 7.13
N ASP A 65 -13.92 -8.81 6.05
CA ASP A 65 -15.08 -7.91 6.04
C ASP A 65 -16.30 -8.54 6.72
N ILE A 66 -16.29 -9.86 6.94
CA ILE A 66 -17.08 -10.49 8.00
C ILE A 66 -16.41 -10.11 9.33
N GLU A 67 -16.56 -8.85 9.74
CA GLU A 67 -16.55 -8.53 11.15
C GLU A 67 -17.52 -9.51 11.81
N VAL A 68 -17.04 -10.32 12.75
CA VAL A 68 -17.88 -11.19 13.57
C VAL A 68 -18.71 -10.25 14.46
N THR A 69 -19.76 -9.66 13.91
CA THR A 69 -20.59 -8.66 14.57
C THR A 69 -21.46 -9.29 15.66
N GLU A 70 -21.72 -10.60 15.58
CA GLU A 70 -22.51 -11.32 16.58
C GLU A 70 -21.97 -12.73 16.82
N THR A 71 -21.41 -12.95 18.00
CA THR A 71 -21.27 -14.30 18.55
C THR A 71 -22.52 -14.60 19.37
N ILE A 72 -23.46 -15.37 18.83
CA ILE A 72 -24.61 -15.86 19.60
C ILE A 72 -24.17 -17.02 20.49
N THR A 73 -24.74 -17.09 21.69
CA THR A 73 -24.50 -18.22 22.60
C THR A 73 -25.21 -19.48 22.10
N LYS A 74 -24.71 -20.67 22.47
CA LYS A 74 -25.38 -21.94 22.12
C LYS A 74 -26.86 -21.95 22.55
N GLU A 75 -27.16 -21.34 23.68
CA GLU A 75 -28.50 -21.29 24.25
C GLU A 75 -29.46 -20.44 23.40
N GLU A 76 -28.98 -19.37 22.75
CA GLU A 76 -29.76 -18.55 21.81
C GLU A 76 -29.99 -19.28 20.48
N LEU A 77 -29.01 -20.08 20.02
CA LEU A 77 -29.12 -20.85 18.78
C LEU A 77 -30.19 -21.96 18.86
N PHE A 78 -30.32 -22.62 20.01
CA PHE A 78 -31.20 -23.78 20.16
C PHE A 78 -32.61 -23.45 20.68
N ASN A 79 -32.90 -22.19 21.02
CA ASN A 79 -34.21 -21.73 21.50
C ASN A 79 -34.92 -20.78 20.51
N SER A 80 -34.49 -20.75 19.24
CA SER A 80 -35.15 -20.03 18.13
C SER A 80 -36.19 -20.88 17.42
#